data_AF-A0A0V1C4E9-F1
#
_entry.id   AF-A0A0V1C4E9-F1
#
_cell.length_a   1.000
_cell.length_b   1.000
_cell.length_c   1.000
_cell.angle_alpha   90.00
_cell.angle_beta   90.00
_cell.angle_gamma   90.00
#
_symmetry.space_group_name_H-M   'P 1'
#
loop_
_entity.id
_entity.type
_entity.pdbx_description
1 polymer ?
#
loop_
_entity_poly.entity_id
_entity_poly.type
_entity_poly.pdbx_seq_one_letter_code
_entity_poly.pdbx_strand_id
1 'polypeptide(L)'
;MFEEIAEQSTRYVIQNGKLTTKFSKCDIEQLNGILMKMEMVRMSRYRILDSTASRMSRFRFFEVMKYLHFNDNSKAILNRESPSYDQLYKVRPLLEQF
;
A
#
# COMPACT_ATOMS: atom_id res chain seq x y z
N MET A 1 11.46 -4.86 1.39
CA MET A 1 10.48 -3.79 1.10
C MET A 1 9.21 -4.30 0.41
N PHE A 2 9.15 -4.43 -0.92
CA PHE A 2 7.85 -4.66 -1.61
C PHE A 2 7.11 -5.94 -1.21
N GLU A 3 7.83 -7.00 -0.87
CA GLU A 3 7.23 -8.26 -0.39
C GLU A 3 6.58 -8.10 0.98
N GLU A 4 7.26 -7.40 1.90
CA GLU A 4 6.72 -7.06 3.21
C GLU A 4 5.48 -6.15 3.11
N ILE A 5 5.50 -5.17 2.20
CA ILE A 5 4.35 -4.30 1.93
C ILE A 5 3.16 -5.13 1.44
N ALA A 6 3.39 -6.09 0.53
CA ALA A 6 2.35 -6.98 0.03
C ALA A 6 1.77 -7.85 1.16
N GLU A 7 2.62 -8.35 2.06
CA GLU A 7 2.20 -9.13 3.22
C GLU A 7 1.36 -8.30 4.20
N GLN A 8 1.84 -7.12 4.60
CA GLN A 8 1.11 -6.25 5.53
C GLN A 8 -0.21 -5.75 4.93
N SER A 9 -0.22 -5.42 3.65
CA SER A 9 -1.45 -5.07 2.93
C SER A 9 -2.44 -6.24 2.93
N THR A 10 -1.97 -7.48 2.70
CA THR A 10 -2.83 -8.68 2.75
C THR A 10 -3.36 -8.93 4.16
N ARG A 11 -2.53 -8.79 5.19
CA ARG A 11 -2.96 -8.89 6.60
C ARG A 11 -4.04 -7.86 6.94
N TYR A 12 -3.90 -6.62 6.46
CA TYR A 12 -4.90 -5.59 6.66
C TYR A 12 -6.25 -5.90 5.98
N VAL A 13 -6.24 -6.50 4.79
CA VAL A 13 -7.48 -6.95 4.12
C VAL A 13 -8.19 -8.00 4.98
N ILE A 14 -7.44 -8.99 5.48
CA ILE A 14 -7.96 -10.06 6.34
C ILE A 14 -8.59 -9.47 7.61
N GLN A 15 -7.90 -8.51 8.25
CA GLN A 15 -8.40 -7.82 9.45
C GLN A 15 -9.71 -7.04 9.19
N ASN A 16 -9.92 -6.52 7.98
CA ASN A 16 -11.15 -5.81 7.60
C ASN A 16 -12.23 -6.71 7.00
N GLY A 17 -12.15 -8.03 7.19
CA GLY A 17 -13.21 -8.97 6.84
C GLY A 17 -13.30 -9.36 5.36
N LYS A 18 -12.33 -8.98 4.52
CA LYS A 18 -12.25 -9.46 3.13
C LYS A 18 -11.23 -10.59 3.01
N LEU A 19 -11.67 -11.84 3.13
CA LEU A 19 -10.78 -13.00 3.19
C LEU A 19 -10.16 -13.42 1.84
N THR A 20 -10.65 -12.87 0.72
CA THR A 20 -10.31 -13.35 -0.63
C THR A 20 -9.19 -12.57 -1.33
N THR A 21 -8.91 -11.33 -0.93
CA THR A 21 -7.92 -10.49 -1.62
C THR A 21 -6.54 -10.68 -1.01
N LYS A 22 -5.65 -11.36 -1.75
CA LYS A 22 -4.21 -11.42 -1.44
C LYS A 22 -3.43 -10.52 -2.38
N PHE A 23 -2.43 -9.82 -1.88
CA PHE A 23 -1.51 -9.02 -2.69
C PHE A 23 -0.19 -9.74 -2.88
N SER A 24 0.38 -9.59 -4.06
CA SER A 24 1.69 -10.10 -4.42
C SER A 24 2.71 -8.95 -4.49
N LYS A 25 4.00 -9.30 -4.42
CA LYS A 25 5.09 -8.36 -4.71
C LYS A 25 4.89 -7.65 -6.06
N CYS A 26 4.44 -8.38 -7.07
CA CYS A 26 4.17 -7.88 -8.41
C CYS A 26 3.09 -6.78 -8.43
N ASP A 27 2.05 -6.89 -7.59
CA ASP A 27 1.02 -5.84 -7.47
C ASP A 27 1.62 -4.52 -6.96
N ILE A 28 2.50 -4.60 -5.96
CA ILE A 28 3.14 -3.42 -5.35
C ILE A 28 4.18 -2.80 -6.30
N GLU A 29 4.97 -3.63 -7.00
CA GLU A 29 5.92 -3.16 -8.01
C GLU A 29 5.22 -2.44 -9.17
N GLN A 30 4.09 -3.00 -9.64
CA GLN A 30 3.30 -2.36 -10.68
C GLN A 30 2.68 -1.05 -10.21
N LEU A 31 2.16 -0.99 -8.98
CA LEU A 31 1.68 0.25 -8.38
C LEU A 31 2.79 1.30 -8.35
N ASN A 32 3.99 0.94 -7.88
CA ASN A 32 5.13 1.85 -7.83
C ASN A 32 5.50 2.37 -9.24
N GLY A 33 5.54 1.49 -10.24
CA GLY A 33 5.80 1.90 -11.63
C GLY A 33 4.74 2.86 -12.19
N ILE A 34 3.47 2.64 -11.85
CA ILE A 34 2.37 3.56 -12.23
C ILE A 34 2.56 4.91 -11.55
N LEU A 35 2.86 4.95 -10.24
CA LEU A 35 3.12 6.18 -9.48
C LEU A 35 4.29 6.98 -10.08
N MET A 36 5.42 6.34 -10.34
CA MET A 36 6.60 6.98 -10.95
C MET A 36 6.30 7.55 -12.34
N LYS A 37 5.54 6.81 -13.17
CA LYS A 37 5.14 7.28 -14.50
C LYS A 37 4.25 8.53 -14.43
N MET A 38 3.35 8.60 -13.44
CA MET A 38 2.50 9.78 -13.21
C MET A 38 3.27 10.99 -12.73
N GLU A 39 4.36 10.79 -12.01
CA GLU A 39 5.23 11.86 -11.57
C GLU A 39 6.07 12.41 -12.74
N MET A 40 6.65 11.52 -13.55
CA MET A 40 7.45 11.90 -14.72
C MET A 40 6.63 12.58 -15.81
N VAL A 41 5.44 12.04 -16.11
CA VAL A 41 4.51 12.61 -17.07
C VAL A 41 3.38 13.19 -16.26
N ARG A 42 3.29 14.52 -16.11
CA ARG A 42 2.14 15.20 -15.48
C ARG A 42 0.84 14.76 -16.16
N MET A 43 0.25 13.67 -15.66
CA MET A 43 -0.94 13.05 -16.22
C MET A 43 -2.16 13.54 -15.44
N SER A 44 -3.22 13.89 -16.17
CA SER A 44 -4.52 14.11 -15.54
C SER A 44 -5.01 12.79 -14.93
N ARG A 45 -5.84 12.87 -13.88
CA ARG A 45 -6.35 11.70 -13.16
C ARG A 45 -7.03 10.66 -14.07
N TYR A 46 -7.54 11.09 -15.22
CA TYR A 46 -8.18 10.24 -16.22
C TYR A 46 -7.18 9.42 -17.03
N ARG A 47 -6.00 9.98 -17.36
CA ARG A 47 -4.95 9.25 -18.12
C ARG A 47 -4.26 8.16 -17.29
N ILE A 48 -4.39 8.22 -15.96
CA ILE A 48 -3.97 7.17 -15.03
C ILE A 48 -4.63 5.85 -15.40
N LEU A 49 -5.96 5.88 -15.58
CA LEU A 49 -6.79 4.70 -15.86
C LEU A 49 -6.44 4.00 -17.18
N ASP A 50 -5.96 4.76 -18.17
CA ASP A 50 -5.50 4.22 -19.45
C ASP A 50 -4.09 3.64 -19.32
N SER A 51 -3.21 4.30 -18.56
CA SER A 51 -1.86 3.78 -18.29
C SER A 51 -1.89 2.49 -17.44
N THR A 52 -2.83 2.37 -16.50
CA THR A 52 -3.01 1.18 -15.66
C THR A 52 -3.48 -0.01 -16.46
N ALA A 53 -4.35 0.19 -17.46
CA ALA A 53 -5.00 -0.88 -18.21
C ALA A 53 -4.02 -1.86 -18.89
N SER A 54 -2.78 -1.41 -19.17
CA SER A 54 -1.73 -2.23 -19.77
C SER A 54 -1.01 -3.18 -18.81
N ARG A 55 -1.07 -2.93 -17.49
CA ARG A 55 -0.30 -3.64 -16.47
C ARG A 55 -1.20 -4.31 -15.45
N MET A 56 -2.24 -3.60 -14.99
CA MET A 56 -3.13 -4.00 -13.91
C MET A 56 -4.58 -3.61 -14.25
N SER A 57 -5.55 -4.46 -13.88
CA SER A 57 -6.95 -4.06 -14.02
C SER A 57 -7.26 -2.84 -13.14
N ARG A 58 -8.16 -1.97 -13.61
CA ARG A 58 -8.56 -0.76 -12.85
C ARG A 58 -9.09 -1.13 -11.46
N PHE A 59 -9.86 -2.21 -11.38
CA PHE A 59 -10.38 -2.74 -10.11
C PHE A 59 -9.24 -3.12 -9.17
N ARG A 60 -8.25 -3.88 -9.67
CA ARG A 60 -7.09 -4.30 -8.88
C ARG A 60 -6.26 -3.10 -8.42
N PHE A 61 -6.07 -2.09 -9.27
CA PHE A 61 -5.37 -0.86 -8.89
C PHE A 61 -6.03 -0.16 -7.71
N PHE A 62 -7.36 0.03 -7.76
CA PHE A 62 -8.08 0.64 -6.65
C PHE A 62 -8.08 -0.23 -5.40
N GLU A 63 -8.11 -1.56 -5.53
CA GLU A 63 -7.97 -2.45 -4.38
C GLU A 63 -6.60 -2.33 -3.71
N VAL A 64 -5.51 -2.39 -4.49
CA VAL A 64 -4.14 -2.24 -3.95
C VAL A 64 -4.01 -0.88 -3.28
N MET A 65 -4.46 0.21 -3.92
CA MET A 65 -4.44 1.55 -3.33
C MET A 65 -5.25 1.66 -2.04
N LYS A 66 -6.42 1.02 -1.98
CA LYS A 66 -7.32 1.07 -0.81
C LYS A 66 -6.74 0.34 0.40
N TYR A 67 -6.08 -0.79 0.17
CA TYR A 67 -5.63 -1.69 1.23
C TYR A 67 -4.12 -1.66 1.46
N LEU A 68 -3.40 -0.77 0.79
CA LEU A 68 -1.97 -0.56 0.98
C LEU A 68 -1.68 -0.29 2.46
N HIS A 69 -0.90 -1.16 3.09
CA HIS A 69 -0.44 -1.04 4.47
C HIS A 69 1.04 -1.42 4.57
N PHE A 70 1.75 -0.71 5.43
CA PHE A 70 3.19 -0.89 5.63
C PHE A 70 3.53 -1.49 6.98
N ASN A 71 2.60 -1.49 7.94
CA ASN A 71 2.83 -2.00 9.28
C ASN A 71 1.60 -2.75 9.82
N ASP A 72 1.83 -3.61 10.82
CA ASP A 72 0.82 -4.43 11.46
C ASP A 72 0.01 -3.60 12.47
N ASN A 73 -1.27 -3.37 12.16
CA ASN A 73 -2.16 -2.60 13.02
C ASN A 73 -2.45 -3.29 14.37
N SER A 74 -2.27 -4.60 14.49
CA SER A 74 -2.51 -5.32 15.75
C SER A 74 -1.49 -4.96 16.84
N LYS A 75 -0.32 -4.45 16.44
CA LYS A 75 0.76 -4.04 17.33
C LYS A 75 0.81 -2.52 17.53
N ALA A 76 -0.10 -1.77 16.92
CA ALA A 76 -0.14 -0.32 17.03
C ALA A 76 -0.54 0.11 18.46
N ILE A 77 0.31 0.89 19.11
CA ILE A 77 -0.02 1.49 20.40
C ILE A 77 -0.97 2.67 20.15
N LEU A 78 -2.18 2.58 20.69
CA LEU A 78 -3.22 3.59 20.51
C LEU A 78 -3.18 4.69 21.59
N ASN A 79 -2.62 4.39 22.76
CA ASN A 79 -2.50 5.34 23.84
C ASN A 79 -1.36 6.33 23.55
N ARG A 80 -1.71 7.61 23.34
CA ARG A 80 -0.78 8.69 23.03
C ARG A 80 0.11 9.11 24.21
N GLU A 81 -0.30 8.78 25.43
CA GLU A 81 0.45 9.09 26.65
C GLU A 81 1.51 8.02 26.95
N SER A 82 1.49 6.90 26.23
CA SER A 82 2.50 5.87 26.38
C SER A 82 3.86 6.39 25.93
N PRO A 83 4.94 6.21 26.71
CA PRO A 83 6.30 6.53 26.26
C PRO A 83 6.72 5.79 24.99
N SER A 84 6.09 4.65 24.71
CA SER A 84 6.34 3.84 23.51
C SER A 84 5.42 4.20 22.34
N TYR A 85 4.57 5.22 22.48
CA TYR A 85 3.70 5.67 21.40
C TYR A 85 4.52 6.24 20.25
N ASP A 86 4.39 5.63 19.08
CA ASP A 86 5.01 6.11 17.86
C ASP A 86 3.96 6.76 16.95
N GLN A 87 4.04 8.07 16.78
CA GLN A 87 3.16 8.84 15.89
C GLN A 87 3.29 8.41 14.42
N LEU A 88 4.49 7.96 14.00
CA LEU A 88 4.77 7.54 12.63
C LEU A 88 4.70 6.02 12.46
N TYR A 89 4.17 5.28 13.43
CA TYR A 89 4.13 3.82 13.45
C TYR A 89 3.72 3.20 12.11
N LYS A 90 2.68 3.76 11.47
CA LYS A 90 2.14 3.24 10.21
C LYS A 90 3.10 3.29 9.03
N VAL A 91 4.09 4.19 9.05
CA VAL A 91 5.07 4.36 7.97
C VAL A 91 6.50 4.08 8.45
N ARG A 92 6.69 3.80 9.75
CA ARG A 92 7.98 3.51 10.38
C ARG A 92 8.83 2.50 9.59
N PRO A 93 8.27 1.36 9.12
CA PRO A 93 9.06 0.39 8.35
C PRO A 93 9.64 0.94 7.04
N LEU A 94 9.04 1.98 6.45
CA LEU A 94 9.58 2.66 5.28
C LEU A 94 10.70 3.62 5.64
N LEU A 95 10.58 4.31 6.78
CA LEU A 95 11.56 5.30 7.22
C LEU A 95 12.87 4.65 7.69
N GLU A 96 12.80 3.44 8.26
CA GLU A 96 13.98 2.68 8.70
C GLU A 96 14.76 2.05 7.54
N GLN A 97 14.25 2.14 6.31
CA GLN A 97 14.90 1.61 5.11
C GLN A 97 15.75 2.66 4.37
N PHE A 98 15.80 3.90 4.88
CA PHE A 98 16.62 5.02 4.37
C PHE A 98 17.56 5.53 5.46
#